data_AF-A0A0D2SV57-F1
#
_entry.id   AF-A0A0D2SV57-F1
#
_cell.length_a   1.000
_cell.length_b   1.000
_cell.length_c   1.000
_cell.angle_alpha   90.00
_cell.angle_beta   90.00
_cell.angle_gamma   90.00
#
_symmetry.space_group_name_H-M   'P 1'
#
loop_
_entity.id
_entity.type
_entity.pdbx_description
1 polymer ?
#
loop_
_entity_poly.entity_id
_entity_poly.type
_entity_poly.pdbx_seq_one_letter_code
_entity_poly.pdbx_strand_id
1 'polypeptide(L)'
;MKMINSNVKAIGFNVEAVQYNNIKFQVWDLAQLPGTTQDYLQIFNIEMKAKMKSHQMPEQVVFWKWISPKMLGLVTQTSVYHWSIEAEVVAGSTAWLG
;
A
#
# COMPACT_ATOMS: atom_id res chain seq x y z
N MET A 1 16.77 -6.71 -10.92
CA MET A 1 15.75 -6.41 -9.88
C MET A 1 14.67 -7.47 -9.95
N LYS A 2 14.50 -8.30 -8.91
CA LYS A 2 13.52 -9.39 -8.92
C LYS A 2 12.42 -9.07 -7.91
N MET A 3 11.24 -8.73 -8.42
CA MET A 3 10.02 -8.59 -7.63
C MET A 3 9.29 -9.94 -7.73
N ILE A 4 9.08 -10.60 -6.60
CA ILE A 4 8.24 -11.81 -6.57
C ILE A 4 6.89 -11.38 -6.03
N ASN A 5 5.87 -11.47 -6.89
CA ASN A 5 4.51 -11.14 -6.54
C ASN A 5 3.70 -12.43 -6.30
N SER A 6 3.03 -12.50 -5.16
CA SER A 6 2.08 -13.56 -4.85
C SER A 6 0.79 -12.95 -4.30
N ASN A 7 -0.34 -13.32 -4.90
CA ASN A 7 -1.66 -12.98 -4.38
C ASN A 7 -2.14 -14.10 -3.46
N VAL A 8 -2.44 -13.76 -2.21
CA VAL A 8 -3.05 -14.66 -1.24
C VAL A 8 -4.44 -14.11 -0.94
N LYS A 9 -5.48 -14.89 -1.23
CA LYS A 9 -6.82 -14.60 -0.74
C LYS A 9 -6.91 -15.08 0.70
N ALA A 10 -6.87 -14.15 1.65
CA ALA A 10 -7.32 -14.42 3.01
C ALA A 10 -8.86 -14.31 3.03
N ILE A 11 -9.51 -14.88 4.04
CA ILE A 11 -10.98 -14.86 4.16
C ILE A 11 -11.46 -13.40 4.08
N GLY A 12 -12.02 -13.02 2.95
CA GLY A 12 -12.50 -11.65 2.71
C GLY A 12 -11.42 -10.57 2.62
N PHE A 13 -10.18 -10.88 2.24
CA PHE A 13 -9.16 -9.86 1.96
C PHE A 13 -8.27 -10.27 0.79
N ASN A 14 -7.94 -9.33 -0.09
CA ASN A 14 -6.90 -9.52 -1.08
C ASN A 14 -5.57 -9.06 -0.47
N VAL A 15 -4.65 -10.01 -0.29
CA VAL A 15 -3.30 -9.74 0.21
C VAL A 15 -2.33 -9.93 -0.94
N GLU A 16 -1.59 -8.87 -1.26
CA GLU A 16 -0.49 -8.95 -2.23
C GLU A 16 0.85 -8.89 -1.50
N ALA A 17 1.65 -9.93 -1.64
CA ALA A 17 3.01 -9.93 -1.09
C ALA A 17 4.02 -9.63 -2.20
N VAL A 18 4.89 -8.67 -1.93
CA VAL A 18 6.06 -8.38 -2.77
C VAL A 18 7.32 -8.54 -1.96
N GLN A 19 8.24 -9.35 -2.48
CA GLN A 19 9.59 -9.44 -1.95
C GLN A 19 10.55 -8.57 -2.78
N TYR A 20 11.29 -7.70 -2.09
CA TYR A 20 12.35 -6.89 -2.66
C TYR A 20 13.62 -7.05 -1.82
N ASN A 21 14.70 -7.47 -2.46
CA ASN A 21 15.93 -7.92 -1.79
C ASN A 21 15.60 -8.97 -0.72
N ASN A 22 15.84 -8.66 0.56
CA ASN A 22 15.57 -9.53 1.70
C ASN A 22 14.29 -9.14 2.46
N ILE A 23 13.59 -8.08 2.04
CA ILE A 23 12.43 -7.55 2.74
C ILE A 23 11.15 -8.02 2.03
N LYS A 24 10.21 -8.56 2.80
CA LYS A 24 8.87 -8.91 2.33
C LYS A 24 7.87 -7.85 2.79
N PHE A 25 7.20 -7.24 1.81
CA PHE A 25 6.09 -6.34 2.01
C PHE A 25 4.77 -7.06 1.76
N GLN A 26 3.75 -6.72 2.53
CA GLN A 26 2.38 -7.13 2.25
C GLN A 26 1.47 -5.91 2.16
N VAL A 27 0.70 -5.84 1.07
CA VAL A 27 -0.38 -4.88 0.89
C VAL A 27 -1.68 -5.60 1.25
N TRP A 28 -2.45 -4.99 2.13
CA TRP A 28 -3.75 -5.49 2.59
C TRP A 28 -4.82 -4.49 2.18
N ASP A 29 -5.87 -4.95 1.50
CA ASP A 29 -7.16 -4.26 1.50
C ASP A 29 -7.90 -4.56 2.79
N LEU A 30 -8.64 -3.59 3.33
CA LEU A 30 -9.54 -3.79 4.47
C LEU A 30 -11.00 -3.45 4.09
N ALA A 31 -11.29 -3.37 2.79
CA ALA A 31 -12.49 -2.76 2.21
C ALA A 31 -13.78 -3.60 2.31
N GLN A 32 -13.78 -4.75 2.98
CA GLN A 32 -14.92 -5.68 2.92
C GLN A 32 -15.99 -5.43 3.98
N LEU A 33 -16.16 -4.18 4.43
CA LEU A 33 -17.32 -3.82 5.25
C LEU A 33 -18.51 -3.53 4.31
N PRO A 34 -19.63 -4.26 4.45
CA PRO A 34 -20.83 -4.02 3.66
C PRO A 34 -21.28 -2.56 3.79
N GLY A 35 -21.45 -1.87 2.66
CA GLY A 35 -21.90 -0.48 2.62
C GLY A 35 -20.79 0.57 2.61
N THR A 36 -19.51 0.17 2.62
CA THR A 36 -18.40 1.10 2.39
C THR A 36 -18.04 1.17 0.89
N THR A 37 -17.82 2.38 0.39
CA THR A 37 -17.39 2.65 -0.99
C THR A 37 -15.91 3.02 -1.08
N GLN A 38 -15.17 2.82 0.00
CA GLN A 38 -13.80 3.29 0.19
C GLN A 38 -12.91 2.17 0.71
N ASP A 39 -11.75 2.04 0.09
CA ASP A 39 -10.79 1.03 0.47
C ASP A 39 -9.74 1.61 1.41
N TYR A 40 -9.39 0.84 2.44
CA TYR A 40 -8.25 1.14 3.29
C TYR A 40 -7.11 0.23 2.91
N LEU A 41 -6.07 0.81 2.32
CA LEU A 41 -4.85 0.10 1.98
C LEU A 41 -3.82 0.25 3.08
N GLN A 42 -3.19 -0.86 3.45
CA GLN A 42 -2.12 -0.90 4.45
C GLN A 42 -0.93 -1.67 3.93
N ILE A 43 0.27 -1.14 4.17
CA ILE A 43 1.54 -1.79 3.82
C ILE A 43 2.26 -2.17 5.10
N PHE A 44 2.61 -3.45 5.21
CA PHE A 44 3.37 -3.99 6.33
C PHE A 44 4.75 -4.46 5.87
N ASN A 45 5.76 -4.15 6.67
CA ASN A 45 7.06 -4.81 6.61
C ASN A 45 7.00 -6.04 7.52
N ILE A 46 7.08 -7.23 6.94
CA ILE A 46 6.94 -8.48 7.69
C ILE A 46 8.18 -8.78 8.53
N GLU A 47 9.37 -8.38 8.08
CA GLU A 47 10.62 -8.56 8.82
C GLU A 47 10.63 -7.71 10.09
N MET A 48 10.24 -6.44 9.97
CA MET A 48 10.13 -5.52 11.10
C MET A 48 8.85 -5.73 11.93
N LYS A 49 7.90 -6.55 11.45
CA LYS A 49 6.55 -6.72 12.01
C LYS A 49 5.86 -5.37 12.27
N ALA A 50 6.06 -4.43 11.35
CA ALA A 50 5.65 -3.04 11.52
C ALA A 50 4.78 -2.57 10.36
N LYS A 51 3.75 -1.79 10.68
CA LYS A 51 2.96 -1.07 9.69
C LYS A 51 3.81 0.08 9.14
N MET A 52 4.06 0.07 7.83
CA MET A 52 4.84 1.11 7.17
C MET A 52 3.98 2.30 6.77
N LYS A 53 2.82 2.03 6.17
CA LYS A 53 1.94 3.08 5.64
C LYS A 53 0.49 2.62 5.65
N SER A 54 -0.42 3.59 5.76
CA SER A 54 -1.83 3.40 5.46
C SER A 54 -2.37 4.57 4.71
N HIS A 55 -3.32 4.30 3.81
CA HIS A 55 -4.03 5.32 3.09
C HIS A 55 -5.48 4.91 2.92
N GLN A 56 -6.39 5.84 3.22
CA GLN A 56 -7.81 5.69 2.93
C GLN A 56 -8.03 6.24 1.53
N MET A 57 -8.47 5.37 0.63
CA MET A 57 -8.76 5.77 -0.74
C MET A 57 -10.09 6.52 -0.79
N PRO A 58 -10.20 7.55 -1.64
CA PRO A 58 -11.45 8.30 -1.81
C PRO A 58 -12.56 7.46 -2.45
N GLU A 59 -12.16 6.44 -3.22
CA GLU A 59 -13.01 5.51 -3.96
C GLU A 59 -12.52 4.07 -3.76
N GLN A 60 -13.34 3.10 -4.17
CA GLN A 60 -12.97 1.70 -4.22
C GLN A 60 -11.81 1.47 -5.20
N VAL A 61 -10.82 0.69 -4.78
CA VAL A 61 -9.69 0.28 -5.62
C VAL A 61 -10.08 -1.02 -6.31
N VAL A 62 -10.22 -0.95 -7.63
CA VAL A 62 -10.59 -2.11 -8.45
C VAL A 62 -9.37 -2.97 -8.80
N PHE A 63 -8.18 -2.36 -8.79
CA PHE A 63 -6.93 -3.03 -9.09
C PHE A 63 -5.75 -2.25 -8.50
N TRP A 64 -4.74 -2.97 -8.03
CA TRP A 64 -3.44 -2.37 -7.72
C TRP A 64 -2.31 -3.26 -8.22
N LYS A 65 -1.16 -2.65 -8.48
CA LYS A 65 0.06 -3.39 -8.83
C LYS A 65 1.30 -2.59 -8.47
N TRP A 66 2.32 -3.28 -8.00
CA TRP A 66 3.63 -2.67 -7.84
C TRP A 66 4.23 -2.35 -9.21
N ILE A 67 4.48 -1.07 -9.47
CA ILE A 67 5.10 -0.58 -10.71
C ILE A 67 6.61 -0.33 -10.51
N SER A 68 7.06 -0.25 -9.27
CA SER A 68 8.45 -0.19 -8.84
C SER A 68 8.57 -0.76 -7.44
N PRO A 69 9.77 -1.10 -6.93
CA PRO A 69 9.93 -1.68 -5.59
C PRO A 69 9.39 -0.82 -4.45
N LYS A 70 9.20 0.48 -4.71
CA LYS A 70 8.76 1.46 -3.73
C LYS A 70 7.48 2.18 -4.13
N MET A 71 6.86 1.82 -5.24
CA MET A 71 5.70 2.54 -5.78
C MET A 71 4.62 1.57 -6.23
N LEU A 72 3.41 1.81 -5.75
CA LEU A 72 2.20 1.09 -6.09
C LEU A 72 1.36 1.94 -7.03
N GLY A 73 0.95 1.36 -8.16
CA GLY A 73 -0.10 1.91 -9.01
C GLY A 73 -1.45 1.43 -8.48
N LEU A 74 -2.34 2.37 -8.15
CA LEU A 74 -3.69 2.11 -7.67
C LEU A 74 -4.67 2.56 -8.74
N VAL A 75 -5.63 1.72 -9.10
CA VAL A 75 -6.66 2.02 -10.09
C VAL A 75 -8.01 2.00 -9.40
N THR A 76 -8.71 3.13 -9.44
CA THR A 76 -10.10 3.25 -9.03
C THR A 76 -11.02 3.20 -10.26
N GLN A 77 -12.32 3.38 -10.06
CA GLN A 77 -13.26 3.41 -11.17
C GLN A 77 -13.03 4.60 -12.12
N THR A 78 -12.53 5.72 -11.60
CA THR A 78 -12.40 6.97 -12.36
C THR A 78 -10.96 7.41 -12.60
N SER A 79 -10.02 6.95 -11.77
CA SER A 79 -8.68 7.55 -11.68
C SER A 79 -7.58 6.52 -11.42
N VAL A 80 -6.33 6.89 -11.75
CA VAL A 80 -5.14 6.11 -11.43
C VAL A 80 -4.23 6.94 -10.53
N TYR A 81 -3.83 6.36 -9.40
CA TYR A 81 -2.96 6.99 -8.40
C TYR A 81 -1.62 6.29 -8.29
N HIS A 82 -0.60 7.05 -7.92
CA HIS A 82 0.73 6.53 -7.62
C HIS A 82 0.99 6.69 -6.12
N TRP A 83 1.19 5.58 -5.42
CA TRP A 83 1.41 5.58 -3.98
C TRP A 83 2.82 5.07 -3.65
N SER A 84 3.69 6.00 -3.24
CA SER A 84 5.05 5.67 -2.79
C SER A 84 5.05 5.16 -1.35
N ILE A 85 5.89 4.18 -1.04
CA ILE A 85 6.15 3.73 0.34
C ILE A 85 7.22 4.56 1.04
N GLU A 86 7.94 5.42 0.32
CA GLU A 86 8.86 6.36 0.94
C GLU A 86 8.06 7.38 1.76
N ALA A 87 8.65 7.79 2.88
CA ALA A 87 8.08 8.85 3.70
C ALA A 87 8.02 10.13 2.86
N GLU A 88 6.89 10.81 2.90
CA GLU A 88 6.84 12.19 2.44
C GLU A 88 7.65 13.00 3.45
N VAL A 89 8.86 13.38 3.05
CA VAL A 89 9.60 14.41 3.80
C VAL A 89 8.81 15.68 3.58
N VAL A 90 7.89 15.99 4.52
CA VAL A 90 7.23 17.29 4.53
C VAL A 90 8.36 18.30 4.65
N ALA A 91 8.59 19.08 3.59
CA ALA A 91 9.69 20.03 3.45
C ALA A 91 9.56 21.26 4.40
N GLY A 92 9.07 21.05 5.63
CA GLY A 92 8.87 22.06 6.66
C GLY A 92 8.96 21.55 8.11
N SER A 93 9.23 20.26 8.36
CA SER A 93 9.30 19.73 9.74
C SER A 93 10.65 19.93 10.45
N THR A 94 11.66 20.52 9.79
CA THR A 94 12.95 20.89 10.41
C THR A 94 13.05 22.36 10.81
N ALA A 95 11.96 23.13 10.76
CA ALA A 95 12.00 24.58 10.91
C ALA A 95 11.38 25.11 12.22
N TRP A 96 11.50 24.44 13.36
CA TRP A 96 11.26 25.05 14.69
C TRP A 96 12.10 24.36 15.78
N LEU A 97 13.42 24.44 15.64
CA LEU A 97 14.33 24.39 16.79
C LEU A 97 15.24 25.61 16.68
N GLY A 98 14.72 26.73 17.18
CA GLY A 98 15.42 28.00 17.36
C GLY A 98 14.80 28.70 18.56
#